data_AF-A0AAW6NKD3-F1
#
_entry.id   AF-A0AAW6NKD3-F1
#
_cell.length_a   1.000
_cell.length_b   1.000
_cell.length_c   1.000
_cell.angle_alpha   90.00
_cell.angle_beta   90.00
_cell.angle_gamma   90.00
#
_symmetry.space_group_name_H-M   'P 1'
#
loop_
_entity.id
_entity.type
_entity.pdbx_description
1 polymer ?
#
loop_
_entity_poly.entity_id
_entity_poly.type
_entity_poly.pdbx_seq_one_letter_code
_entity_poly.pdbx_strand_id
1 'polypeptide(L)'
;TVSAYVYSVLSLAFVYSLYLQQNVKLYVVAGFTILISYFVILLTGTRAAMGLYLLLAIVLTLYHFRKIHLKSALIFLCIVAGVVIVSYKPLISPKIKQTQHEVERYQQGFDRTSLGARFSMWTVGIENGLAHPLGQSLEQREAWTRQYIKDGHPHLGSALEYIKVHLHNEFIEKYSLQGIPGVAVMLFFFVSMIAYALRNRNALLLTSMLLLLLYGLTDVILLSSEALIFFMILFALSTPFSQTKQQ
;
A
#
# COMPACT_ATOMS: atom_id res chain seq x y z
N THR A 1 9.30 5.19 3.25
CA THR A 1 8.20 4.58 2.47
C THR A 1 6.87 4.86 3.13
N VAL A 2 6.71 4.60 4.43
CA VAL A 2 5.46 4.83 5.19
C VAL A 2 4.88 6.24 5.01
N SER A 3 5.71 7.30 5.04
CA SER A 3 5.25 8.68 4.83
C SER A 3 4.56 8.91 3.48
N ALA A 4 5.03 8.25 2.40
CA ALA A 4 4.41 8.34 1.07
C ALA A 4 3.02 7.69 1.06
N TYR A 5 2.84 6.59 1.81
CA TYR A 5 1.56 5.90 1.95
C TYR A 5 0.56 6.74 2.76
N VAL A 6 1.00 7.27 3.91
CA VAL A 6 0.17 8.16 4.74
C VAL A 6 -0.22 9.41 3.94
N TYR A 7 0.72 10.04 3.24
CA TYR A 7 0.43 11.19 2.38
C TYR A 7 -0.57 10.85 1.26
N SER A 8 -0.42 9.68 0.63
CA SER A 8 -1.35 9.21 -0.40
C SER A 8 -2.78 9.11 0.13
N VAL A 9 -2.95 8.54 1.31
CA VAL A 9 -4.26 8.39 1.96
C VAL A 9 -4.82 9.73 2.36
N LEU A 10 -4.01 10.60 2.98
CA LEU A 10 -4.42 11.95 3.36
C LEU A 10 -4.88 12.76 2.14
N SER A 11 -4.12 12.72 1.05
CA SER A 11 -4.46 13.40 -0.19
C SER A 11 -5.78 12.91 -0.77
N LEU A 12 -5.98 11.59 -0.88
CA LEU A 12 -7.24 11.04 -1.41
C LEU A 12 -8.43 11.27 -0.48
N ALA A 13 -8.21 11.26 0.84
CA ALA A 13 -9.22 11.65 1.82
C ALA A 13 -9.67 13.11 1.61
N PHE A 14 -8.71 14.03 1.39
CA PHE A 14 -9.01 15.43 1.10
C PHE A 14 -9.70 15.62 -0.25
N VAL A 15 -9.27 14.91 -1.30
CA VAL A 15 -9.96 14.88 -2.60
C VAL A 15 -11.42 14.44 -2.44
N TYR A 16 -11.66 13.39 -1.64
CA TYR A 16 -13.02 12.92 -1.40
C TYR A 16 -13.87 13.94 -0.63
N SER A 17 -13.30 14.64 0.37
CA SER A 17 -14.06 15.66 1.10
C SER A 17 -14.47 16.83 0.21
N LEU A 18 -13.65 17.19 -0.81
CA LEU A 18 -14.01 18.16 -1.84
C LEU A 18 -15.16 17.66 -2.74
N TYR A 19 -15.16 16.37 -3.10
CA TYR A 19 -16.27 15.77 -3.86
C TYR A 19 -17.60 15.83 -3.12
N LEU A 20 -17.59 15.63 -1.80
CA LEU A 20 -18.80 15.68 -0.98
C LEU A 20 -19.50 17.05 -0.96
N GLN A 21 -18.79 18.14 -1.24
CA GLN A 21 -19.36 19.49 -1.24
C GLN A 21 -20.23 19.78 -2.47
N GLN A 22 -20.26 18.88 -3.45
CA GLN A 22 -21.06 18.99 -4.67
C GLN A 22 -20.90 20.30 -5.45
N ASN A 23 -19.73 20.93 -5.35
CA ASN A 23 -19.43 22.22 -5.95
C ASN A 23 -18.43 22.07 -7.09
N VAL A 24 -18.78 22.53 -8.29
CA VAL A 24 -17.95 22.42 -9.50
C VAL A 24 -16.57 23.05 -9.32
N LYS A 25 -16.47 24.18 -8.60
CA LYS A 25 -15.17 24.81 -8.31
C LYS A 25 -14.27 23.90 -7.47
N LEU A 26 -14.86 23.18 -6.51
CA LEU A 26 -14.13 22.25 -5.65
C LEU A 26 -13.73 20.97 -6.38
N TYR A 27 -14.47 20.56 -7.42
CA TYR A 27 -14.03 19.46 -8.29
C TYR A 27 -12.76 19.82 -9.08
N VAL A 28 -12.65 21.09 -9.52
CA VAL A 28 -11.42 21.58 -10.15
C VAL A 28 -10.25 21.58 -9.15
N VAL A 29 -10.49 22.06 -7.92
CA VAL A 29 -9.48 21.99 -6.84
C VAL A 29 -9.08 20.54 -6.57
N ALA A 30 -10.02 19.60 -6.51
CA ALA A 30 -9.73 18.18 -6.33
C ALA A 30 -8.84 17.63 -7.45
N GLY A 31 -9.09 18.00 -8.70
CA GLY A 31 -8.23 17.66 -9.84
C GLY A 31 -6.80 18.18 -9.67
N PHE A 32 -6.63 19.44 -9.28
CA PHE A 32 -5.30 20.00 -9.00
C PHE A 32 -4.60 19.31 -7.83
N THR A 33 -5.34 19.01 -6.75
CA THR A 33 -4.82 18.25 -5.60
C THR A 33 -4.27 16.90 -6.05
N ILE A 34 -5.01 16.15 -6.88
CA ILE A 34 -4.53 14.84 -7.39
C ILE A 34 -3.22 15.00 -8.17
N LEU A 35 -3.11 16.03 -9.02
CA LEU A 35 -1.93 16.26 -9.84
C LEU A 35 -0.70 16.65 -9.01
N ILE A 36 -0.87 17.59 -8.07
CA ILE A 36 0.20 18.03 -7.17
C ILE A 36 0.64 16.87 -6.28
N SER A 37 -0.30 16.16 -5.69
CA SER A 37 0.00 15.01 -4.85
C SER A 37 0.66 13.88 -5.61
N TYR A 38 0.27 13.62 -6.86
CA TYR A 38 0.95 12.65 -7.70
C TYR A 38 2.41 13.05 -7.96
N PHE A 39 2.66 14.33 -8.27
CA PHE A 39 4.02 14.83 -8.42
C PHE A 39 4.86 14.68 -7.14
N VAL A 40 4.29 15.03 -5.99
CA VAL A 40 4.95 14.82 -4.67
C VAL A 40 5.26 13.33 -4.45
N ILE A 41 4.33 12.44 -4.77
CA ILE A 41 4.54 10.98 -4.64
C ILE A 41 5.66 10.50 -5.56
N LEU A 42 5.75 11.01 -6.79
CA LEU A 42 6.86 10.72 -7.69
C LEU A 42 8.22 11.13 -7.08
N LEU A 43 8.28 12.28 -6.42
CA LEU A 43 9.50 12.74 -5.72
C LEU A 43 9.90 11.84 -4.55
N THR A 44 8.95 11.13 -3.91
CA THR A 44 9.28 10.19 -2.82
C THR A 44 10.08 8.98 -3.30
N GLY A 45 10.05 8.66 -4.59
CA GLY A 45 10.72 7.49 -5.14
C GLY A 45 10.09 6.14 -4.74
N THR A 46 8.93 6.14 -4.09
CA THR A 46 8.26 4.93 -3.59
C THR A 46 7.45 4.25 -4.70
N ARG A 47 8.00 3.19 -5.28
CA ARG A 47 7.47 2.50 -6.49
C ARG A 47 5.99 2.11 -6.35
N ALA A 48 5.60 1.50 -5.21
CA ALA A 48 4.22 1.10 -4.96
C ALA A 48 3.26 2.29 -4.92
N ALA A 49 3.64 3.38 -4.26
CA ALA A 49 2.83 4.60 -4.16
C ALA A 49 2.65 5.28 -5.53
N MET A 50 3.70 5.28 -6.38
CA MET A 50 3.62 5.86 -7.73
C MET A 50 2.53 5.21 -8.59
N GLY A 51 2.36 3.88 -8.50
CA GLY A 51 1.31 3.18 -9.26
C GLY A 51 -0.06 3.25 -8.58
N LEU A 52 -0.11 2.90 -7.28
CA LEU A 52 -1.36 2.75 -6.55
C LEU A 52 -2.10 4.06 -6.34
N TYR A 53 -1.40 5.19 -6.19
CA TYR A 53 -2.06 6.47 -5.96
C TYR A 53 -2.99 6.88 -7.11
N LEU A 54 -2.51 6.85 -8.36
CA LEU A 54 -3.34 7.19 -9.52
C LEU A 54 -4.48 6.19 -9.72
N LEU A 55 -4.19 4.90 -9.57
CA LEU A 55 -5.22 3.85 -9.65
C LEU A 55 -6.36 4.12 -8.66
N LEU A 56 -6.02 4.46 -7.42
CA LEU A 56 -7.00 4.68 -6.36
C LEU A 56 -7.71 6.04 -6.48
N ALA A 57 -7.04 7.07 -7.01
CA ALA A 57 -7.70 8.31 -7.41
C ALA A 57 -8.78 8.07 -8.48
N ILE A 58 -8.50 7.21 -9.46
CA ILE A 58 -9.46 6.81 -10.51
C ILE A 58 -10.62 6.04 -9.89
N VAL A 59 -10.34 5.01 -9.09
CA VAL A 59 -11.37 4.21 -8.40
C VAL A 59 -12.28 5.09 -7.54
N LEU A 60 -11.70 5.99 -6.74
CA LEU A 60 -12.44 6.93 -5.90
C LEU A 60 -13.37 7.83 -6.73
N THR A 61 -12.86 8.39 -7.82
CA THR A 61 -13.61 9.29 -8.71
C THR A 61 -14.77 8.54 -9.39
N LEU A 62 -14.51 7.32 -9.88
CA LEU A 62 -15.54 6.46 -10.47
C LEU A 62 -16.60 6.04 -9.45
N TYR A 63 -16.19 5.73 -8.22
CA TYR A 63 -17.10 5.37 -7.14
C TYR A 63 -18.05 6.52 -6.80
N HIS A 64 -17.55 7.76 -6.72
CA HIS A 64 -18.37 8.94 -6.39
C HIS A 64 -19.30 9.34 -7.54
N PHE A 65 -18.77 9.57 -8.74
CA PHE A 65 -19.55 10.14 -9.85
C PHE A 65 -20.37 9.10 -10.63
N ARG A 66 -20.00 7.81 -10.57
CA ARG A 66 -20.56 6.66 -11.33
C ARG A 66 -20.51 6.77 -12.86
N LYS A 67 -20.67 7.97 -13.42
CA LYS A 67 -20.56 8.32 -14.83
C LYS A 67 -19.72 9.58 -14.94
N ILE A 68 -18.68 9.54 -15.77
CA ILE A 68 -17.79 10.67 -16.02
C ILE A 68 -18.00 11.11 -17.46
N HIS A 69 -18.11 12.43 -17.69
CA HIS A 69 -18.17 12.96 -19.05
C HIS A 69 -16.83 12.75 -19.77
N LEU A 70 -16.89 12.17 -20.98
CA LEU A 70 -15.71 11.81 -21.76
C LEU A 70 -14.75 12.98 -22.00
N LYS A 71 -15.28 14.19 -22.26
CA LYS A 71 -14.46 15.40 -22.47
C LYS A 71 -13.62 15.73 -21.23
N SER A 72 -14.22 15.74 -20.05
CA SER A 72 -13.53 16.03 -18.79
C SER A 72 -12.51 14.93 -18.44
N ALA A 73 -12.86 13.67 -18.67
CA ALA A 73 -11.95 12.54 -18.48
C ALA A 73 -10.73 12.63 -19.41
N LEU A 74 -10.93 13.00 -20.68
CA LEU A 74 -9.86 13.15 -21.66
C LEU A 74 -8.92 14.30 -21.27
N ILE A 75 -9.47 15.45 -20.86
CA ILE A 75 -8.66 16.59 -20.40
C ILE A 75 -7.80 16.17 -19.21
N PHE A 76 -8.39 15.52 -18.21
CA PHE A 76 -7.65 15.05 -17.04
C PHE A 76 -6.55 14.04 -17.43
N LEU A 77 -6.87 13.07 -18.30
CA LEU A 77 -5.91 12.09 -18.79
C LEU A 77 -4.77 12.73 -19.57
N CYS A 78 -5.04 13.75 -20.39
CA CYS A 78 -4.00 14.51 -21.10
C CYS A 78 -3.06 15.22 -20.12
N ILE A 79 -3.58 15.79 -19.03
CA ILE A 79 -2.75 16.46 -18.01
C ILE A 79 -1.91 15.43 -17.24
N VAL A 80 -2.51 14.31 -16.83
CA VAL A 80 -1.78 13.20 -16.18
C VAL A 80 -0.68 12.68 -17.10
N ALA A 81 -0.98 12.48 -18.39
CA ALA A 81 0.01 12.08 -19.38
C ALA A 81 1.15 13.12 -19.50
N GLY A 82 0.82 14.41 -19.49
CA GLY A 82 1.82 15.49 -19.47
C GLY A 82 2.75 15.40 -18.25
N VAL A 83 2.20 15.21 -17.05
CA VAL A 83 2.99 15.02 -15.82
C VAL A 83 3.86 13.78 -15.93
N VAL A 84 3.33 12.65 -16.39
CA VAL A 84 4.08 11.41 -16.58
C VAL A 84 5.22 11.60 -17.58
N ILE A 85 4.99 12.26 -18.71
CA ILE A 85 6.00 12.54 -19.74
C ILE A 85 7.13 13.38 -19.18
N VAL A 86 6.81 14.49 -18.51
CA VAL A 86 7.81 15.41 -17.92
C VAL A 86 8.60 14.70 -16.81
N SER A 87 7.93 13.92 -15.97
CA SER A 87 8.56 13.16 -14.89
C SER A 87 9.23 11.86 -15.34
N TYR A 88 9.06 11.44 -16.60
CA TYR A 88 9.49 10.11 -17.05
C TYR A 88 11.00 9.91 -16.92
N LYS A 89 11.80 10.78 -17.54
CA LYS A 89 13.27 10.69 -17.49
C LYS A 89 13.84 10.85 -16.07
N PRO A 90 13.46 11.88 -15.29
CA PRO A 90 14.10 12.11 -13.99
C PRO A 90 13.60 11.21 -12.86
N LEU A 91 12.33 10.80 -12.86
CA LEU A 91 11.71 10.16 -11.69
C LEU A 91 11.26 8.70 -11.95
N ILE A 92 10.71 8.40 -13.12
CA ILE A 92 10.08 7.10 -13.39
C ILE A 92 11.08 6.11 -14.02
N SER A 93 11.75 6.49 -15.11
CA SER A 93 12.68 5.63 -15.84
C SER A 93 13.82 5.08 -14.95
N PRO A 94 14.44 5.86 -14.05
CA PRO A 94 15.45 5.33 -13.15
C PRO A 94 14.92 4.21 -12.25
N LYS A 95 13.66 4.32 -11.78
CA LYS A 95 13.04 3.29 -10.94
C LYS A 95 12.68 2.03 -11.72
N ILE A 96 12.30 2.17 -12.99
CA ILE A 96 12.07 1.02 -13.89
C ILE A 96 13.39 0.28 -14.14
N LYS A 97 14.45 1.00 -14.55
CA LYS A 97 15.77 0.41 -14.80
C LYS A 97 16.37 -0.23 -13.55
N GLN A 98 16.24 0.44 -12.41
CA GLN A 98 16.63 -0.11 -11.11
C GLN A 98 15.87 -1.41 -10.81
N THR A 99 14.56 -1.45 -11.04
CA THR A 99 13.74 -2.66 -10.82
C THR A 99 14.20 -3.81 -11.71
N GLN A 100 14.40 -3.56 -13.00
CA GLN A 100 14.89 -4.58 -13.94
C GLN A 100 16.23 -5.15 -13.49
N HIS A 101 17.18 -4.26 -13.18
CA HIS A 101 18.50 -4.68 -12.71
C HIS A 101 18.44 -5.47 -11.39
N GLU A 102 17.65 -5.03 -10.41
CA GLU A 102 17.50 -5.74 -9.13
C GLU A 102 16.88 -7.13 -9.30
N VAL A 103 15.91 -7.28 -10.21
CA VAL A 103 15.29 -8.57 -10.53
C VAL A 103 16.29 -9.51 -11.21
N GLU A 104 17.03 -9.04 -12.20
CA GLU A 104 18.09 -9.82 -12.87
C GLU A 104 19.16 -10.28 -11.88
N ARG A 105 19.59 -9.40 -10.98
CA ARG A 105 20.56 -9.72 -9.93
C ARG A 105 20.02 -10.76 -8.96
N TYR A 106 18.75 -10.65 -8.56
CA TYR A 106 18.10 -11.63 -7.69
C TYR A 106 18.02 -13.02 -8.32
N GLN A 107 17.69 -13.09 -9.62
CA GLN A 107 17.68 -14.36 -10.38
C GLN A 107 19.07 -15.01 -10.47
N GLN A 108 20.14 -14.20 -10.43
CA GLN A 108 21.52 -14.68 -10.34
C GLN A 108 21.95 -15.08 -8.92
N GLY A 109 21.04 -15.04 -7.94
CA GLY A 109 21.31 -15.37 -6.53
C GLY A 109 21.87 -14.22 -5.70
N PHE A 110 21.89 -12.99 -6.24
CA PHE A 110 22.31 -11.80 -5.50
C PHE A 110 21.10 -11.05 -4.93
N ASP A 111 20.88 -11.19 -3.64
CA ASP A 111 19.70 -10.62 -2.96
C ASP A 111 19.96 -9.32 -2.20
N ARG A 112 21.21 -8.85 -2.13
CA ARG A 112 21.60 -7.59 -1.45
C ARG A 112 21.25 -6.34 -2.25
N THR A 113 19.98 -6.21 -2.62
CA THR A 113 19.37 -5.04 -3.23
C THR A 113 18.03 -4.73 -2.56
N SER A 114 17.41 -3.57 -2.84
CA SER A 114 16.17 -3.20 -2.17
C SER A 114 15.01 -4.17 -2.47
N LEU A 115 14.84 -4.61 -3.72
CA LEU A 115 13.85 -5.64 -4.04
C LEU A 115 14.33 -7.05 -3.72
N GLY A 116 15.60 -7.37 -3.99
CA GLY A 116 16.16 -8.69 -3.69
C GLY A 116 15.96 -9.05 -2.22
N ALA A 117 16.24 -8.11 -1.30
CA ALA A 117 16.05 -8.34 0.12
C ALA A 117 14.58 -8.54 0.49
N ARG A 118 13.65 -7.80 -0.14
CA ARG A 118 12.20 -8.03 0.04
C ARG A 118 11.78 -9.40 -0.43
N PHE A 119 12.27 -9.86 -1.59
CA PHE A 119 11.96 -11.20 -2.06
C PHE A 119 12.52 -12.27 -1.12
N SER A 120 13.76 -12.13 -0.65
CA SER A 120 14.32 -13.04 0.37
C SER A 120 13.50 -13.05 1.65
N MET A 121 13.13 -11.86 2.16
CA MET A 121 12.27 -11.70 3.33
C MET A 121 10.90 -12.37 3.14
N TRP A 122 10.28 -12.20 1.98
CA TRP A 122 8.96 -12.74 1.69
C TRP A 122 9.00 -14.25 1.58
N THR A 123 9.98 -14.81 0.87
CA THR A 123 10.20 -16.25 0.77
C THR A 123 10.41 -16.85 2.16
N VAL A 124 11.39 -16.34 2.92
CA VAL A 124 11.67 -16.83 4.27
C VAL A 124 10.46 -16.68 5.20
N GLY A 125 9.71 -15.58 5.10
CA GLY A 125 8.53 -15.36 5.93
C GLY A 125 7.39 -16.35 5.66
N ILE A 126 7.16 -16.68 4.39
CA ILE A 126 6.20 -17.71 3.99
C ILE A 126 6.63 -19.07 4.52
N GLU A 127 7.90 -19.45 4.30
CA GLU A 127 8.43 -20.73 4.75
C GLU A 127 8.41 -20.86 6.28
N ASN A 128 8.69 -19.78 7.02
CA ASN A 128 8.52 -19.74 8.47
C ASN A 128 7.08 -20.03 8.90
N GLY A 129 6.09 -19.41 8.25
CA GLY A 129 4.69 -19.64 8.55
C GLY A 129 4.22 -21.05 8.16
N LEU A 130 4.80 -21.65 7.12
CA LEU A 130 4.56 -23.05 6.76
C LEU A 130 5.15 -24.01 7.80
N ALA A 131 6.35 -23.72 8.31
CA ALA A 131 6.99 -24.50 9.36
C ALA A 131 6.30 -24.34 10.73
N HIS A 132 5.70 -23.18 10.99
CA HIS A 132 5.00 -22.87 12.24
C HIS A 132 3.58 -22.33 11.98
N PRO A 133 2.62 -23.18 11.54
CA PRO A 133 1.29 -22.72 11.12
C PRO A 133 0.45 -22.04 12.20
N LEU A 134 0.77 -22.27 13.47
CA LEU A 134 0.11 -21.65 14.63
C LEU A 134 0.85 -20.42 15.17
N GLY A 135 1.96 -20.03 14.53
CA GLY A 135 2.85 -18.96 14.99
C GLY A 135 4.03 -19.46 15.80
N GLN A 136 4.93 -18.53 16.12
CA GLN A 136 6.20 -18.76 16.79
C GLN A 136 6.73 -17.45 17.40
N SER A 137 7.72 -17.54 18.29
CA SER A 137 8.41 -16.36 18.80
C SER A 137 9.34 -15.74 17.76
N LEU A 138 9.77 -14.49 17.99
CA LEU A 138 10.72 -13.82 17.11
C LEU A 138 12.08 -14.53 17.08
N GLU A 139 12.51 -15.07 18.22
CA GLU A 139 13.75 -15.84 18.38
C GLU A 139 13.69 -17.16 17.63
N GLN A 140 12.54 -17.87 17.71
CA GLN A 140 12.30 -19.08 16.94
C GLN A 140 12.31 -18.80 15.43
N ARG A 141 11.67 -17.70 14.99
CA ARG A 141 11.68 -17.26 13.60
C ARG A 141 13.10 -17.01 13.09
N GLU A 142 13.94 -16.33 13.87
CA GLU A 142 15.35 -16.10 13.51
C GLU A 142 16.14 -17.42 13.45
N ALA A 143 16.03 -18.26 14.50
CA ALA A 143 16.77 -19.50 14.59
C ALA A 143 16.44 -20.44 13.43
N TRP A 144 15.15 -20.60 13.13
CA TRP A 144 14.66 -21.37 12.00
C TRP A 144 15.18 -20.81 10.68
N THR A 145 15.07 -19.48 10.47
CA THR A 145 15.57 -18.82 9.26
C THR A 145 17.07 -19.05 9.05
N ARG A 146 17.86 -18.96 10.12
CA ARG A 146 19.31 -19.18 10.06
C ARG A 146 19.63 -20.62 9.66
N GLN A 147 18.86 -21.59 10.14
CA GLN A 147 19.02 -22.99 9.76
C GLN A 147 18.61 -23.21 8.30
N TYR A 148 17.45 -22.70 7.89
CA TYR A 148 16.94 -22.80 6.53
C TYR A 148 17.94 -22.25 5.49
N ILE A 149 18.55 -21.09 5.77
CA ILE A 149 19.56 -20.49 4.88
C ILE A 149 20.84 -21.33 4.80
N LYS A 150 21.27 -21.94 5.91
CA LYS A 150 22.43 -22.85 5.93
C LYS A 150 22.14 -24.15 5.17
N ASP A 151 20.89 -24.61 5.22
CA ASP A 151 20.45 -25.88 4.65
C ASP A 151 20.04 -25.74 3.17
N GLY A 152 20.91 -25.13 2.35
CA GLY A 152 20.74 -25.10 0.90
C GLY A 152 20.10 -23.85 0.31
N HIS A 153 19.80 -22.83 1.13
CA HIS A 153 19.20 -21.56 0.67
C HIS A 153 20.08 -20.31 0.90
N PRO A 154 21.40 -20.32 0.58
CA PRO A 154 22.30 -19.20 0.88
C PRO A 154 21.96 -17.90 0.13
N HIS A 155 21.25 -18.00 -1.00
CA HIS A 155 20.81 -16.86 -1.81
C HIS A 155 19.72 -16.00 -1.14
N LEU A 156 19.18 -16.44 0.00
CA LEU A 156 18.20 -15.69 0.81
C LEU A 156 18.85 -14.98 2.02
N GLY A 157 20.19 -14.92 2.04
CA GLY A 157 20.98 -14.47 3.19
C GLY A 157 20.63 -13.08 3.71
N SER A 158 20.22 -12.15 2.84
CA SER A 158 19.85 -10.79 3.23
C SER A 158 18.62 -10.74 4.15
N ALA A 159 17.76 -11.78 4.16
CA ALA A 159 16.61 -11.84 5.05
C ALA A 159 17.02 -11.81 6.53
N LEU A 160 18.20 -12.34 6.88
CA LEU A 160 18.71 -12.36 8.26
C LEU A 160 18.98 -10.95 8.82
N GLU A 161 19.21 -9.95 7.96
CA GLU A 161 19.41 -8.57 8.38
C GLU A 161 18.10 -7.93 8.88
N TYR A 162 16.94 -8.43 8.40
CA TYR A 162 15.63 -7.82 8.62
C TYR A 162 14.66 -8.71 9.39
N ILE A 163 14.95 -9.99 9.59
CA ILE A 163 14.07 -10.98 10.24
C ILE A 163 13.72 -10.61 11.70
N LYS A 164 14.48 -9.71 12.33
CA LYS A 164 14.17 -9.17 13.66
C LYS A 164 13.37 -7.87 13.64
N VAL A 165 13.27 -7.22 12.50
CA VAL A 165 12.66 -5.90 12.34
C VAL A 165 11.26 -6.05 11.77
N HIS A 166 11.15 -6.39 10.48
CA HIS A 166 9.90 -6.68 9.78
C HIS A 166 10.19 -7.15 8.34
N LEU A 167 9.25 -7.88 7.74
CA LEU A 167 9.40 -8.45 6.39
C LEU A 167 8.86 -7.57 5.25
N HIS A 168 8.56 -6.29 5.49
CA HIS A 168 8.05 -5.37 4.46
C HIS A 168 6.82 -5.91 3.71
N ASN A 169 5.97 -6.67 4.38
CA ASN A 169 4.66 -7.09 3.92
C ASN A 169 3.85 -7.47 5.16
N GLU A 170 2.75 -6.77 5.40
CA GLU A 170 1.93 -6.94 6.60
C GLU A 170 1.43 -8.39 6.72
N PHE A 171 1.00 -9.02 5.62
CA PHE A 171 0.48 -10.38 5.63
C PHE A 171 1.55 -11.41 5.93
N ILE A 172 2.71 -11.29 5.30
CA ILE A 172 3.82 -12.23 5.50
C ILE A 172 4.41 -12.04 6.91
N GLU A 173 4.51 -10.81 7.40
CA GLU A 173 4.95 -10.55 8.77
C GLU A 173 4.05 -11.26 9.79
N LYS A 174 2.72 -11.05 9.69
CA LYS A 174 1.75 -11.72 10.58
C LYS A 174 1.78 -13.23 10.41
N TYR A 175 1.87 -13.74 9.18
CA TYR A 175 1.93 -15.18 8.94
C TYR A 175 3.18 -15.82 9.57
N SER A 176 4.34 -15.17 9.43
CA SER A 176 5.62 -15.70 9.93
C SER A 176 5.72 -15.77 11.46
N LEU A 177 4.98 -14.92 12.17
CA LEU A 177 5.02 -14.83 13.65
C LEU A 177 3.76 -15.39 14.31
N GLN A 178 2.58 -15.15 13.74
CA GLN A 178 1.28 -15.44 14.36
C GLN A 178 0.51 -16.53 13.59
N GLY A 179 1.11 -17.07 12.52
CA GLY A 179 0.55 -18.16 11.74
C GLY A 179 -0.79 -17.83 11.10
N ILE A 180 -1.56 -18.89 10.83
CA ILE A 180 -2.92 -18.81 10.29
C ILE A 180 -3.85 -17.98 11.20
N PRO A 181 -3.83 -18.12 12.55
CA PRO A 181 -4.67 -17.31 13.41
C PRO A 181 -4.47 -15.79 13.25
N GLY A 182 -3.22 -15.33 13.20
CA GLY A 182 -2.92 -13.90 13.01
C GLY A 182 -3.42 -13.35 11.68
N VAL A 183 -3.18 -14.09 10.59
CA VAL A 183 -3.68 -13.72 9.26
C VAL A 183 -5.21 -13.71 9.23
N ALA A 184 -5.87 -14.68 9.87
CA ALA A 184 -7.33 -14.75 9.93
C ALA A 184 -7.94 -13.53 10.63
N VAL A 185 -7.37 -13.11 11.77
CA VAL A 185 -7.81 -11.89 12.48
C VAL A 185 -7.61 -10.65 11.62
N MET A 186 -6.47 -10.56 10.93
CA MET A 186 -6.19 -9.41 10.07
C MET A 186 -7.14 -9.36 8.85
N LEU A 187 -7.41 -10.49 8.21
CA LEU A 187 -8.39 -10.58 7.13
C LEU A 187 -9.80 -10.23 7.63
N PHE A 188 -10.18 -10.73 8.81
CA PHE A 188 -11.45 -10.37 9.44
C PHE A 188 -11.56 -8.86 9.65
N PHE A 189 -10.50 -8.20 10.13
CA PHE A 189 -10.47 -6.74 10.27
C PHE A 189 -10.70 -6.03 8.93
N PHE A 190 -9.94 -6.36 7.88
CA PHE A 190 -10.09 -5.73 6.57
C PHE A 190 -11.48 -5.96 5.97
N VAL A 191 -11.95 -7.22 5.96
CA VAL A 191 -13.24 -7.59 5.39
C VAL A 191 -14.38 -6.90 6.14
N SER A 192 -14.36 -6.91 7.47
CA SER A 192 -15.43 -6.30 8.29
C SER A 192 -15.51 -4.79 8.06
N MET A 193 -14.37 -4.10 8.03
CA MET A 193 -14.34 -2.65 7.83
C MET A 193 -14.73 -2.25 6.40
N ILE A 194 -14.28 -2.99 5.39
CA ILE A 194 -14.68 -2.75 3.99
C ILE A 194 -16.18 -3.04 3.81
N ALA A 195 -16.69 -4.14 4.35
CA ALA A 195 -18.11 -4.47 4.30
C ALA A 195 -18.97 -3.40 5.01
N TYR A 196 -18.54 -2.93 6.17
CA TYR A 196 -19.18 -1.82 6.87
C TYR A 196 -19.17 -0.54 6.03
N ALA A 197 -18.04 -0.19 5.41
CA ALA A 197 -17.91 0.99 4.56
C ALA A 197 -18.85 0.92 3.34
N LEU A 198 -18.93 -0.24 2.67
CA LEU A 198 -19.83 -0.46 1.54
C LEU A 198 -21.30 -0.38 1.97
N ARG A 199 -21.67 -1.05 3.07
CA ARG A 199 -23.06 -1.07 3.59
C ARG A 199 -23.56 0.33 3.94
N ASN A 200 -22.70 1.17 4.49
CA ASN A 200 -23.03 2.53 4.92
C ASN A 200 -22.62 3.61 3.89
N ARG A 201 -22.23 3.20 2.67
CA ARG A 201 -21.78 4.09 1.59
C ARG A 201 -20.69 5.08 2.00
N ASN A 202 -19.83 4.68 2.94
CA ASN A 202 -18.75 5.50 3.45
C ASN A 202 -17.51 5.37 2.56
N ALA A 203 -17.43 6.19 1.51
CA ALA A 203 -16.31 6.07 0.56
C ALA A 203 -14.96 6.51 1.16
N LEU A 204 -14.96 7.39 2.17
CA LEU A 204 -13.74 7.80 2.87
C LEU A 204 -13.11 6.59 3.57
N LEU A 205 -13.92 5.87 4.35
CA LEU A 205 -13.48 4.65 5.01
C LEU A 205 -13.10 3.58 4.01
N LEU A 206 -13.91 3.35 2.97
CA LEU A 206 -13.65 2.36 1.93
C LEU A 206 -12.29 2.59 1.27
N THR A 207 -12.04 3.82 0.82
CA THR A 207 -10.80 4.18 0.13
C THR A 207 -9.59 4.06 1.04
N SER A 208 -9.73 4.49 2.30
CA SER A 208 -8.67 4.38 3.30
C SER A 208 -8.33 2.92 3.62
N MET A 209 -9.34 2.06 3.76
CA MET A 209 -9.16 0.62 3.99
C MET A 209 -8.53 -0.07 2.78
N LEU A 210 -8.94 0.28 1.56
CA LEU A 210 -8.34 -0.27 0.34
C LEU A 210 -6.88 0.16 0.18
N LEU A 211 -6.54 1.43 0.46
CA LEU A 211 -5.16 1.91 0.44
C LEU A 211 -4.30 1.20 1.50
N LEU A 212 -4.80 1.09 2.73
CA LEU A 212 -4.12 0.39 3.80
C LEU A 212 -3.87 -1.08 3.44
N LEU A 213 -4.88 -1.75 2.87
CA LEU A 213 -4.79 -3.13 2.40
C LEU A 213 -3.72 -3.27 1.32
N LEU A 214 -3.82 -2.46 0.25
CA LEU A 214 -2.94 -2.57 -0.91
C LEU A 214 -1.50 -2.21 -0.59
N TYR A 215 -1.27 -1.16 0.19
CA TYR A 215 0.08 -0.84 0.66
C TYR A 215 0.61 -1.86 1.67
N GLY A 216 -0.27 -2.45 2.49
CA GLY A 216 0.06 -3.56 3.39
C GLY A 216 0.59 -4.81 2.68
N LEU A 217 0.26 -5.00 1.39
CA LEU A 217 0.85 -6.07 0.57
C LEU A 217 2.32 -5.80 0.19
N THR A 218 2.83 -4.60 0.44
CA THR A 218 4.16 -4.16 0.00
C THR A 218 5.04 -3.56 1.11
N ASP A 219 4.44 -3.28 2.27
CA ASP A 219 5.12 -2.75 3.45
C ASP A 219 4.30 -3.01 4.71
N VAL A 220 4.87 -2.74 5.90
CA VAL A 220 4.23 -2.95 7.21
C VAL A 220 3.71 -1.64 7.80
N ILE A 221 2.55 -1.19 7.35
CA ILE A 221 2.00 0.11 7.77
C ILE A 221 1.52 0.07 9.23
N LEU A 222 0.93 -1.04 9.66
CA LEU A 222 0.31 -1.14 10.99
C LEU A 222 1.33 -1.30 12.13
N LEU A 223 2.63 -1.44 11.80
CA LEU A 223 3.71 -1.42 12.78
C LEU A 223 4.23 -0.01 13.08
N SER A 224 3.98 0.99 12.22
CA SER A 224 4.36 2.38 12.48
C SER A 224 3.33 3.05 13.39
N SER A 225 3.77 3.54 14.54
CA SER A 225 2.92 4.28 15.49
C SER A 225 2.26 5.50 14.84
N GLU A 226 2.99 6.23 14.00
CA GLU A 226 2.50 7.41 13.30
C GLU A 226 1.39 7.07 12.31
N ALA A 227 1.60 6.01 11.51
CA ALA A 227 0.60 5.54 10.57
C ALA A 227 -0.62 4.99 11.30
N LEU A 228 -0.43 4.23 12.37
CA LEU A 228 -1.50 3.67 13.18
C LEU A 228 -2.38 4.79 13.77
N ILE A 229 -1.76 5.81 14.39
CA ILE A 229 -2.49 6.98 14.91
C ILE A 229 -3.26 7.68 13.79
N PHE A 230 -2.63 7.90 12.63
CA PHE A 230 -3.27 8.52 11.47
C PHE A 230 -4.51 7.74 11.01
N PHE A 231 -4.39 6.42 10.83
CA PHE A 231 -5.52 5.58 10.39
C PHE A 231 -6.62 5.50 11.45
N MET A 232 -6.28 5.43 12.74
CA MET A 232 -7.30 5.45 13.81
C MET A 232 -8.11 6.75 13.79
N ILE A 233 -7.43 7.91 13.68
CA ILE A 233 -8.10 9.21 13.57
C ILE A 233 -8.96 9.26 12.32
N LEU A 234 -8.43 8.81 11.18
CA LEU A 234 -9.16 8.82 9.91
C LEU A 234 -10.41 7.93 9.96
N PHE A 235 -10.32 6.75 10.59
CA PHE A 235 -11.46 5.86 10.78
C PHE A 235 -12.51 6.50 11.70
N ALA A 236 -12.10 7.11 12.82
CA ALA A 236 -13.01 7.81 13.71
C ALA A 236 -13.73 8.96 12.99
N LEU A 237 -12.97 9.80 12.27
CA LEU A 237 -13.52 10.92 11.48
C LEU A 237 -14.34 10.45 10.27
N SER A 238 -14.17 9.22 9.80
CA SER A 238 -14.98 8.68 8.71
C SER A 238 -16.42 8.38 9.16
N THR A 239 -16.65 8.10 10.45
CA THR A 239 -17.96 7.64 10.94
C THR A 239 -19.13 8.59 10.66
N PRO A 240 -19.01 9.93 10.76
CA PRO A 240 -20.12 10.84 10.46
C PRO A 240 -20.47 10.89 8.96
N PHE A 241 -19.57 10.44 8.08
CA PHE A 241 -19.81 10.36 6.64
C PHE A 241 -20.56 9.09 6.21
N SER A 242 -20.88 8.21 7.17
CA SER A 242 -21.73 7.03 6.93
C SER A 242 -23.18 7.46 6.71
N GLN A 243 -23.75 7.11 5.55
CA GLN A 243 -25.18 7.24 5.31
C GLN A 243 -25.87 6.01 5.90
N THR A 244 -26.27 6.08 7.16
CA THR A 244 -27.15 5.07 7.74
C THR A 244 -28.46 5.09 6.95
N LYS A 245 -28.89 3.95 6.40
CA LYS A 245 -30.24 3.85 5.81
C LYS A 245 -31.22 4.33 6.87
N GLN A 246 -31.87 5.47 6.66
CA GLN A 246 -33.14 5.75 7.31
C GLN A 246 -34.07 4.63 6.84
N GLN A 247 -34.40 3.73 7.77
CA GLN A 247 -35.49 2.77 7.60
C GLN A 247 -36.81 3.53 7.68
#